data_AF-A0A925QEA0-F1
#
_entry.id   AF-A0A925QEA0-F1
#
_cell.length_a   1.000
_cell.length_b   1.000
_cell.length_c   1.000
_cell.angle_alpha   90.00
_cell.angle_beta   90.00
_cell.angle_gamma   90.00
#
_symmetry.space_group_name_H-M   'P 1'
#
loop_
_entity.id
_entity.type
_entity.pdbx_description
1 polymer ?
#
loop_
_entity_poly.entity_id
_entity_poly.type
_entity_poly.pdbx_seq_one_letter_code
_entity_poly.pdbx_strand_id
1 'polypeptide(L)' 'MSKIFKCEVCRRASESLHMRDSDGKWVCAHCIPAVELDRCEGLRERLGLKAAARAPRRKAA' A
#
# COMPACT_ATOMS: atom_id res chain seq x y z
N MET A 1 18.45 -11.12 -8.25
CA MET A 1 17.47 -10.75 -9.30
C MET A 1 16.23 -10.19 -8.62
N SER A 2 16.09 -8.87 -8.53
CA SER A 2 14.85 -8.25 -8.04
C SER A 2 13.79 -8.34 -9.16
N LYS A 3 12.73 -9.12 -8.94
CA LYS A 3 11.57 -9.12 -9.85
C LYS A 3 10.75 -7.87 -9.58
N ILE A 4 10.66 -6.99 -10.56
CA ILE A 4 9.81 -5.81 -10.51
C ILE A 4 8.42 -6.18 -11.02
N PHE A 5 7.42 -5.97 -10.19
CA PHE A 5 6.01 -6.19 -10.50
C PHE A 5 5.30 -4.87 -10.79
N LYS A 6 4.17 -4.90 -11.49
CA LYS A 6 3.37 -3.69 -11.78
C LYS A 6 2.07 -3.71 -10.97
N CYS A 7 1.82 -2.62 -10.24
CA CYS A 7 0.56 -2.44 -9.52
C CYS A 7 -0.61 -2.32 -10.48
N GLU A 8 -1.72 -3.02 -10.20
CA GLU A 8 -2.91 -2.97 -11.05
C GLU A 8 -3.72 -1.66 -10.92
N VAL A 9 -3.49 -0.87 -9.88
CA VAL A 9 -4.20 0.40 -9.63
C VAL A 9 -3.43 1.58 -10.20
N CYS A 10 -2.19 1.81 -9.75
CA CYS A 10 -1.39 2.96 -10.19
C CYS A 10 -0.42 2.66 -11.33
N ARG A 11 -0.35 1.40 -11.80
CA ARG A 11 0.54 0.93 -12.88
C ARG A 11 2.03 1.13 -12.60
N ARG A 12 2.40 1.50 -11.36
CA ARG A 12 3.77 1.73 -10.94
C ARG A 12 4.51 0.41 -10.74
N ALA A 13 5.77 0.39 -11.15
CA ALA A 13 6.72 -0.65 -10.83
C ALA A 13 6.96 -0.71 -9.30
N SER A 14 6.92 -1.90 -8.73
CA SER A 14 7.17 -2.15 -7.31
C SER A 14 7.87 -3.49 -7.13
N GLU A 15 8.76 -3.59 -6.15
CA GLU A 15 9.48 -4.83 -5.86
C GLU A 15 8.60 -5.85 -5.14
N SER A 16 7.48 -5.40 -4.55
CA SER A 16 6.48 -6.23 -3.89
C SER A 16 5.07 -5.79 -4.27
N LEU A 17 4.17 -6.77 -4.43
CA LEU A 17 2.72 -6.55 -4.55
C LEU A 17 1.99 -7.31 -3.46
N HIS A 18 0.83 -6.79 -3.10
CA HIS A 18 -0.06 -7.34 -2.08
C HIS A 18 -1.43 -7.53 -2.70
N MET A 19 -2.01 -8.71 -2.48
CA MET A 19 -3.38 -8.96 -2.88
C MET A 19 -4.31 -8.16 -1.96
N ARG A 20 -5.24 -7.41 -2.55
CA ARG A 20 -6.23 -6.63 -1.82
C ARG A 20 -7.48 -7.46 -1.63
N ASP A 21 -7.81 -7.83 -0.40
CA ASP A 21 -8.96 -8.70 -0.08
C ASP A 21 -10.29 -8.16 -0.63
N SER A 22 -10.45 -6.83 -0.69
CA SER A 22 -11.69 -6.24 -1.19
C SER A 22 -11.98 -6.50 -2.68
N ASP A 23 -10.97 -6.75 -3.51
CA ASP A 23 -11.13 -6.78 -4.98
C ASP A 23 -10.25 -7.84 -5.70
N GLY A 24 -9.46 -8.61 -4.94
CA GLY A 24 -8.56 -9.64 -5.47
C GLY A 24 -7.37 -9.12 -6.29
N LYS A 25 -7.20 -7.80 -6.39
CA LYS A 25 -6.14 -7.17 -7.19
C LYS A 25 -4.80 -7.11 -6.46
N TRP A 26 -3.72 -7.29 -7.20
CA TRP A 26 -2.35 -7.09 -6.75
C TRP A 26 -1.96 -5.61 -6.83
N VAL A 27 -1.80 -5.02 -5.66
CA VAL A 27 -1.51 -3.59 -5.48
C VAL A 27 -0.19 -3.36 -4.79
N CYS A 28 0.49 -2.26 -5.11
CA CYS A 28 1.68 -1.86 -4.36
C CYS A 28 1.30 -1.32 -2.98
N ALA A 29 2.28 -1.27 -2.09
CA ALA A 29 2.12 -0.80 -0.71
C ALA A 29 1.41 0.58 -0.59
N HIS A 30 1.63 1.48 -1.55
CA HIS A 30 1.01 2.81 -1.59
C HIS A 30 -0.47 2.80 -1.99
N CYS A 31 -0.91 1.76 -2.67
CA CYS A 31 -2.30 1.62 -3.13
C CYS A 31 -3.15 0.80 -2.14
N ILE A 32 -2.55 0.26 -1.09
CA ILE A 32 -3.28 -0.37 0.02
C ILE A 32 -3.82 0.75 0.91
N PRO A 33 -5.15 0.86 1.09
CA PRO A 33 -5.71 1.90 1.92
C PRO A 33 -5.32 1.66 3.40
N ALA A 34 -5.18 2.76 4.16
CA ALA A 34 -4.71 2.70 5.54
C ALA A 34 -5.58 1.80 6.44
N VAL A 35 -6.88 1.66 6.15
CA VAL A 35 -7.79 0.79 6.90
C VAL A 35 -7.44 -0.70 6.77
N GLU A 36 -6.93 -1.14 5.61
CA GLU A 36 -6.47 -2.52 5.40
C GLU A 36 -5.09 -2.74 6.03
N LEU A 37 -4.24 -1.72 5.97
CA LEU A 37 -2.95 -1.72 6.66
C LEU A 37 -3.11 -1.76 8.20
N ASP A 38 -4.16 -1.15 8.73
CA ASP A 38 -4.47 -1.11 10.16
C ASP A 38 -5.13 -2.41 10.63
N ARG A 39 -5.95 -3.03 9.77
CA ARG A 39 -6.52 -4.37 10.02
C ARG A 39 -5.47 -5.48 10.12
N CYS A 40 -4.35 -5.34 9.41
CA CYS A 40 -3.30 -6.34 9.38
C CYS A 40 -2.10 -5.87 10.21
N GLU A 41 -2.07 -6.29 11.47
CA GLU A 41 -1.02 -5.92 12.42
C GLU A 41 0.37 -6.27 11.85
N GLY A 42 1.28 -5.29 11.80
CA GLY A 42 2.63 -5.46 11.26
C GLY A 42 2.74 -5.43 9.71
N LEU A 43 1.63 -5.34 8.96
CA LEU A 43 1.69 -5.26 7.48
C LEU A 43 2.45 -4.01 7.01
N ARG A 44 2.30 -2.88 7.72
CA ARG A 44 3.09 -1.66 7.47
C ARG A 44 4.60 -1.86 7.60
N GLU A 45 5.02 -2.56 8.64
CA GLU A 45 6.43 -2.79 8.93
C GLU A 45 7.03 -3.75 7.90
N ARG A 46 6.31 -4.83 7.57
CA ARG A 46 6.69 -5.79 6.51
C ARG A 46 6.79 -5.14 5.13
N LEU A 47 5.98 -4.11 4.91
CA LEU A 47 5.99 -3.32 3.67
C LEU A 47 7.10 -2.28 3.61
N GLY A 48 7.85 -2.07 4.69
CA GLY A 48 8.77 -0.94 4.81
C GLY A 48 8.08 0.41 4.64
N LEU A 49 6.74 0.45 4.73
CA LEU A 49 5.97 1.68 4.71
C LEU A 49 6.26 2.37 6.04
N LYS A 50 7.23 3.29 6.02
CA LYS A 50 7.49 4.21 7.13
C LYS A 50 6.13 4.73 7.59
N ALA A 51 5.74 4.41 8.84
CA ALA A 51 4.41 4.67 9.38
C ALA A 51 3.92 6.00 8.85
N ALA A 52 2.84 5.98 8.05
CA ALA A 52 2.43 7.17 7.31
C ALA A 52 2.35 8.32 8.31
N ALA A 53 3.29 9.26 8.20
CA ALA A 53 3.29 10.46 9.01
C ALA A 53 1.91 11.04 8.77
N ARG A 54 1.07 10.99 9.81
CA ARG A 54 -0.33 11.34 9.82
C ARG A 54 -0.49 12.60 8.99
N ALA A 55 -0.91 12.45 7.73
CA ALA A 55 -0.95 13.59 6.83
C ALA A 55 -1.87 14.60 7.49
N PRO A 56 -1.42 15.84 7.76
CA PRO A 56 -2.29 16.82 8.37
C PRO A 56 -3.49 16.94 7.47
N ARG A 57 -4.67 16.66 8.03
CA ARG A 57 -5.96 16.90 7.39
C ARG A 57 -5.96 18.36 6.96
N ARG A 58 -5.59 18.63 5.71
CA ARG A 58 -5.81 19.94 5.11
C ARG A 58 -7.32 20.10 5.10
N LYS A 59 -7.81 20.94 6.01
CA LYS A 59 -9.15 21.52 5.92
C LYS A 59 -9.29 22.05 4.50
N ALA A 60 -10.24 21.49 3.76
CA ALA A 60 -10.74 22.13 2.55
C ALA A 60 -11.59 23.32 3.00
N ALA A 61 -11.28 24.47 2.37
CA ALA A 61 -11.98 25.75 2.27
C ALA A 61 -12.98 26.13 3.38
#